data_AF-A0A538F3N2-F1
#
_entry.id   AF-A0A538F3N2-F1
#
_cell.length_a   1.000
_cell.length_b   1.000
_cell.length_c   1.000
_cell.angle_alpha   90.00
_cell.angle_beta   90.00
_cell.angle_gamma   90.00
#
_symmetry.space_group_name_H-M   'P 1'
#
loop_
_entity.id
_entity.type
_entity.pdbx_description
1 polymer ?
#
loop_
_entity_poly.entity_id
_entity_poly.type
_entity_poly.pdbx_seq_one_letter_code
_entity_poly.pdbx_strand_id
1 'polypeptide(L)'
;MQARCDLDWHGFELGPAAKGTVYCTSNAPYDMGKQRPSNRILAYGKSFHRGAFTCSSRRTGITCRNRNGHGLFISRQSWRTW
;
A
#
# COMPACT_ATOMS: atom_id res chain seq x y z
N MET A 1 -16.63 2.11 10.12
CA MET A 1 -16.32 3.56 10.20
C MET A 1 -14.96 3.78 9.55
N GLN A 2 -14.92 4.47 8.41
CA GLN A 2 -13.67 5.01 7.86
C GLN A 2 -13.13 6.07 8.84
N ALA A 3 -11.81 6.12 9.04
CA ALA A 3 -11.19 7.23 9.74
C ALA A 3 -11.51 8.53 8.98
N ARG A 4 -11.91 9.59 9.69
CA ARG A 4 -11.99 10.92 9.07
C ARG A 4 -10.58 11.37 8.71
N CYS A 5 -10.42 11.95 7.53
CA CYS A 5 -9.19 12.60 7.11
C CYS A 5 -9.56 14.00 6.70
N ASP A 6 -9.01 14.98 7.41
CA ASP A 6 -9.15 16.41 7.11
C ASP A 6 -8.06 16.89 6.13
N LEU A 7 -7.26 15.95 5.61
CA LEU A 7 -6.18 16.14 4.64
C LEU A 7 -6.45 15.25 3.40
N ASP A 8 -5.39 14.81 2.73
CA ASP A 8 -5.47 13.96 1.55
C ASP A 8 -5.19 12.48 1.84
N TRP A 9 -5.87 11.63 1.09
CA TRP A 9 -5.62 10.19 1.08
C TRP A 9 -4.51 9.85 0.10
N HIS A 10 -3.35 9.46 0.61
CA HIS A 10 -2.18 9.15 -0.22
C HIS A 10 -1.89 7.66 -0.39
N GLY A 11 -2.66 6.78 0.26
CA GLY A 11 -2.56 5.34 0.07
C GLY A 11 -2.74 4.54 1.36
N PHE A 12 -1.88 3.55 1.56
CA PHE A 12 -1.93 2.63 2.69
C PHE A 12 -0.56 2.49 3.34
N GLU A 13 -0.56 2.37 4.66
CA GLU A 13 0.63 2.03 5.43
C GLU A 13 0.50 0.62 6.00
N LEU A 14 1.57 -0.19 5.85
CA LEU A 14 1.60 -1.59 6.25
C LEU A 14 2.71 -1.81 7.28
N GLY A 15 2.31 -2.04 8.53
CA GLY A 15 3.20 -2.52 9.59
C GLY A 15 3.23 -4.05 9.66
N PRO A 16 4.35 -4.69 10.04
CA PRO A 16 4.46 -6.15 10.07
C PRO A 16 3.64 -6.83 11.16
N ALA A 17 3.14 -6.08 12.15
CA ALA A 17 2.50 -6.59 13.36
C ALA A 17 1.04 -6.16 13.55
N ALA A 18 0.52 -5.31 12.66
CA ALA A 18 -0.83 -4.77 12.80
C ALA A 18 -1.50 -4.60 11.44
N LYS A 19 -2.83 -4.51 11.48
CA LYS A 19 -3.66 -4.25 10.31
C LYS A 19 -3.23 -2.96 9.62
N GLY A 20 -3.15 -3.00 8.29
CA GLY A 20 -2.84 -1.83 7.48
C GLY A 20 -3.85 -0.69 7.65
N THR A 21 -3.34 0.54 7.66
CA THR A 21 -4.13 1.77 7.83
C THR A 21 -4.17 2.57 6.52
N VAL A 22 -5.19 3.41 6.36
CA VAL A 22 -5.24 4.36 5.25
C VAL A 22 -4.36 5.56 5.63
N TYR A 23 -3.45 5.93 4.74
CA TYR A 23 -2.46 6.98 4.97
C TYR A 23 -3.06 8.36 4.65
N CYS A 24 -3.36 9.12 5.69
CA CYS A 24 -3.90 10.49 5.64
C CYS A 24 -2.78 11.48 5.97
N THR A 25 -2.43 12.35 5.04
CA THR A 25 -1.41 13.38 5.25
C THR A 25 -1.61 14.53 4.25
N SER A 26 -0.93 15.65 4.46
CA SER A 26 -1.00 16.80 3.56
C SER A 26 -0.17 16.61 2.29
N ASN A 27 0.81 15.71 2.30
CA ASN A 27 1.77 15.55 1.21
C ASN A 27 1.98 14.08 0.88
N ALA A 28 2.04 13.75 -0.41
CA ALA A 28 2.38 12.40 -0.85
C ALA A 28 3.77 12.00 -0.34
N PRO A 29 4.04 10.72 -0.04
CA PRO A 29 5.39 10.29 0.32
C PRO A 29 6.35 10.55 -0.86
N TYR A 30 7.38 11.36 -0.64
CA TYR A 30 8.44 11.61 -1.62
C TYR A 30 9.83 11.38 -1.02
N ASP A 31 10.78 10.98 -1.87
CA ASP A 31 12.18 10.85 -1.49
C ASP A 31 12.76 12.26 -1.35
N MET A 32 13.04 12.66 -0.10
CA MET A 32 13.58 13.99 0.24
C MET A 32 14.90 14.31 -0.47
N GLY A 33 15.67 13.29 -0.88
CA GLY A 33 16.91 13.46 -1.63
C GLY A 33 16.74 13.65 -3.13
N LYS A 34 15.53 13.43 -3.68
CA LYS A 34 15.30 13.44 -5.15
C LYS A 34 14.18 14.38 -5.60
N GLN A 35 13.50 15.08 -4.68
CA GLN A 35 12.34 15.95 -4.95
C GLN A 35 11.30 15.33 -5.91
N ARG A 36 11.23 13.99 -5.95
CA ARG A 36 10.30 13.24 -6.79
C ARG A 36 9.97 11.90 -6.16
N PRO A 37 8.76 11.37 -6.39
CA PRO A 37 8.40 10.04 -5.91
C PRO A 37 9.32 8.97 -6.51
N SER A 38 9.87 8.12 -5.65
CA SER A 38 10.60 6.91 -6.05
C SER A 38 9.59 5.81 -6.37
N ASN A 39 8.92 5.92 -7.50
CA ASN A 39 7.85 5.00 -7.88
C ASN A 39 8.38 3.95 -8.85
N ARG A 40 8.23 2.68 -8.48
CA ARG A 40 8.52 1.53 -9.38
C ARG A 40 7.20 0.93 -9.85
N ILE A 41 7.03 0.80 -11.17
CA ILE A 41 5.87 0.13 -11.75
C ILE A 41 5.99 -1.38 -11.50
N LEU A 42 4.95 -1.97 -10.90
CA LEU A 42 4.80 -3.41 -10.75
C LEU A 42 3.88 -3.96 -11.83
N ALA A 43 4.46 -4.47 -12.91
CA ALA A 43 3.70 -5.04 -14.02
C ALA A 43 2.78 -6.18 -13.58
N TYR A 44 1.66 -6.36 -14.29
CA TYR A 44 0.75 -7.48 -14.03
C TYR A 44 1.45 -8.84 -14.19
N GLY A 45 1.08 -9.79 -13.34
CA GLY A 45 1.70 -11.11 -13.27
C GLY A 45 3.05 -11.13 -12.54
N LYS A 46 3.54 -9.97 -12.06
CA LYS A 46 4.78 -9.89 -11.28
C LYS A 46 4.49 -9.76 -9.79
N SER A 47 5.48 -10.16 -9.01
CA SER A 47 5.51 -9.95 -7.57
C SER A 47 6.73 -9.12 -7.20
N PHE A 48 6.62 -8.32 -6.15
CA PHE A 48 7.77 -7.71 -5.48
C PHE A 48 7.78 -8.09 -4.01
N HIS A 49 8.97 -8.07 -3.43
CA HIS A 49 9.18 -8.26 -2.01
C HIS A 49 9.79 -6.99 -1.43
N ARG A 50 9.25 -6.51 -0.29
CA ARG A 50 9.79 -5.36 0.43
C ARG A 50 9.51 -5.53 1.92
N GLY A 51 10.57 -5.54 2.72
CA GLY A 51 10.46 -5.81 4.15
C GLY A 51 9.77 -7.15 4.41
N ALA A 52 8.77 -7.17 5.28
CA ALA A 52 8.03 -8.39 5.61
C ALA A 52 6.99 -8.80 4.55
N PHE A 53 6.76 -8.00 3.52
CA PHE A 53 5.63 -8.17 2.61
C PHE A 53 6.06 -8.68 1.24
N THR A 54 5.27 -9.63 0.74
CA THR A 54 5.27 -10.01 -0.68
C THR A 54 3.97 -9.52 -1.30
N CYS A 55 4.11 -8.76 -2.38
CA CYS A 55 2.99 -8.17 -3.10
C CYS A 55 2.93 -8.73 -4.51
N SER A 56 1.78 -9.26 -4.91
CA SER A 56 1.55 -9.81 -6.24
C SER A 56 0.54 -8.96 -7.00
N SER A 57 0.91 -8.57 -8.23
CA SER A 57 0.07 -7.78 -9.13
C SER A 57 -0.71 -8.67 -10.08
N ARG A 58 -2.03 -8.49 -10.11
CA ARG A 58 -2.95 -9.11 -11.05
C ARG A 58 -3.83 -8.02 -11.67
N ARG A 59 -4.44 -8.31 -12.83
CA ARG A 59 -5.40 -7.39 -13.46
C ARG A 59 -6.61 -7.09 -12.57
N THR A 60 -6.94 -8.01 -11.66
CA THR A 60 -8.02 -7.86 -10.68
C THR A 60 -7.63 -7.06 -9.44
N GLY A 61 -6.34 -6.79 -9.24
CA GLY A 61 -5.84 -6.04 -8.08
C GLY A 61 -4.47 -6.50 -7.62
N ILE A 62 -3.95 -5.78 -6.63
CA ILE A 62 -2.68 -6.07 -5.96
C ILE A 62 -2.98 -6.64 -4.58
N THR A 63 -2.34 -7.75 -4.24
CA THR A 63 -2.40 -8.34 -2.89
C THR A 63 -1.02 -8.32 -2.27
N CYS A 64 -0.88 -7.67 -1.13
CA CYS A 64 0.30 -7.68 -0.26
C CYS A 64 0.01 -8.50 0.99
N ARG A 65 0.90 -9.43 1.34
CA ARG A 65 0.78 -10.24 2.57
C ARG A 65 2.14 -10.45 3.21
N ASN A 66 2.16 -10.51 4.53
CA ASN A 66 3.28 -11.02 5.29
C ASN A 66 2.98 -12.42 5.86
N ARG A 67 3.99 -13.03 6.49
CA ARG A 67 3.88 -14.37 7.10
C ARG A 67 2.98 -14.41 8.34
N ASN A 68 2.76 -13.27 8.97
CA ASN A 68 1.92 -13.12 10.17
C ASN A 68 0.42 -12.96 9.81
N GLY A 69 0.09 -13.01 8.52
CA GLY A 69 -1.29 -12.89 8.07
C GLY A 69 -1.79 -11.46 8.01
N HIS A 70 -0.92 -10.43 8.05
CA HIS A 70 -1.25 -9.02 7.82
C HIS A 70 -1.00 -8.60 6.37
N GLY A 71 -1.67 -7.54 5.92
CA GLY A 71 -1.54 -7.04 4.56
C GLY A 71 -2.75 -6.27 4.01
N LEU A 72 -2.85 -6.29 2.69
CA LEU A 72 -3.72 -5.42 1.90
C LEU A 72 -4.12 -6.11 0.60
N PHE A 73 -5.36 -5.89 0.19
CA PHE A 73 -5.83 -6.03 -1.18
C PHE A 73 -6.33 -4.69 -1.68
N ILE A 74 -5.95 -4.30 -2.90
CA ILE A 74 -6.48 -3.12 -3.59
C ILE A 74 -6.82 -3.45 -5.04
N SER A 75 -7.97 -2.98 -5.49
CA SER A 75 -8.39 -2.94 -6.89
C SER A 75 -8.98 -1.57 -7.22
N ARG A 76 -9.41 -1.39 -8.47
CA ARG A 76 -10.14 -0.17 -8.90
C ARG A 76 -11.49 -0.03 -8.20
N GLN A 77 -12.08 -1.13 -7.73
CA GLN A 77 -13.43 -1.17 -7.17
C GLN A 77 -13.45 -1.16 -5.65
N SER A 78 -12.43 -1.72 -5.00
CA SER A 78 -12.46 -1.92 -3.56
C SER A 78 -11.06 -2.10 -2.98
N TRP A 79 -10.97 -1.98 -1.66
CA TRP A 79 -9.78 -2.33 -0.91
C TRP A 79 -10.15 -2.99 0.41
N ARG A 80 -9.21 -3.75 0.97
CA ARG A 80 -9.32 -4.35 2.30
C ARG A 80 -7.94 -4.46 2.91
N THR A 81 -7.83 -4.19 4.21
CA THR A 81 -6.63 -4.46 5.01
C THR A 81 -6.91 -5.49 6.09
N TRP A 82 -5.88 -6.20 6.50
CA TRP A 82 -5.89 -7.22 7.56
C TRP A 82 -4.55 -7.23 8.30
#